data_AF-A0A9D8VD24-F1
#
_entry.id   AF-A0A9D8VD24-F1
#
_cell.length_a   1.000
_cell.length_b   1.000
_cell.length_c   1.000
_cell.angle_alpha   90.00
_cell.angle_beta   90.00
_cell.angle_gamma   90.00
#
_symmetry.space_group_name_H-M   'P 1'
#
loop_
_entity.id
_entity.type
_entity.pdbx_description
1 polymer ?
#
loop_
_entity_poly.entity_id
_entity_poly.type
_entity_poly.pdbx_seq_one_letter_code
_entity_poly.pdbx_strand_id
1 'polypeptide(L)'
;MRSNHHHTSNIRHFPCIAALLAVFVMAPLSLVAEERGEDDIQIVEGENRTIYEYRQNGILTMIKVVPKRGRPYYMVPADGAPHYESLDHKRQLYPQWVIVEF
;
A
#
# COMPACT_ATOMS: atom_id res chain seq x y z
N MET A 1 -50.68 -52.59 -40.62
CA MET A 1 -50.48 -51.13 -40.60
C MET A 1 -49.03 -50.87 -40.21
N ARG A 2 -48.21 -50.41 -41.17
CA ARG A 2 -46.87 -49.74 -41.09
C ARG A 2 -45.80 -50.32 -40.13
N SER A 3 -44.79 -51.05 -40.60
CA SER A 3 -43.57 -50.66 -41.36
C SER A 3 -42.40 -50.30 -40.45
N ASN A 4 -41.46 -51.25 -40.32
CA ASN A 4 -40.06 -51.04 -39.94
C ASN A 4 -39.29 -50.33 -41.07
N HIS A 5 -38.03 -49.96 -40.78
CA HIS A 5 -37.08 -49.10 -41.53
C HIS A 5 -37.21 -47.61 -41.14
N HIS A 6 -36.15 -46.86 -40.83
CA HIS A 6 -34.81 -46.85 -41.44
C HIS A 6 -33.71 -46.48 -40.44
N HIS A 7 -32.58 -47.16 -40.61
CA HIS A 7 -31.24 -46.70 -40.26
C HIS A 7 -30.90 -45.47 -41.12
N THR A 8 -30.39 -44.38 -40.55
CA THR A 8 -29.22 -43.61 -41.06
C THR A 8 -29.10 -42.24 -40.38
N SER A 9 -27.84 -41.89 -40.09
CA SER A 9 -27.30 -40.53 -39.89
C SER A 9 -27.71 -39.84 -38.58
N ASN A 10 -26.81 -39.29 -37.77
CA ASN A 10 -25.66 -38.51 -38.18
C ASN A 10 -24.74 -38.37 -36.95
N ILE A 11 -23.51 -38.88 -37.03
CA ILE A 11 -22.46 -38.55 -36.06
C ILE A 11 -22.10 -37.09 -36.29
N ARG A 12 -22.76 -36.20 -35.57
CA ARG A 12 -22.27 -34.84 -35.38
C ARG A 12 -21.32 -34.91 -34.20
N HIS A 13 -20.02 -34.95 -34.53
CA HIS A 13 -18.95 -34.68 -33.58
C HIS A 13 -19.31 -33.42 -32.79
N PHE A 14 -19.68 -33.59 -31.52
CA PHE A 14 -19.83 -32.51 -30.56
C PHE A 14 -18.41 -32.04 -30.21
N PRO A 15 -17.96 -30.83 -30.60
CA PRO A 15 -16.70 -30.29 -30.12
C PRO A 15 -16.92 -29.74 -28.70
N CYS A 16 -17.34 -30.58 -27.76
CA CYS A 16 -17.66 -30.14 -26.40
C CYS A 16 -16.46 -30.24 -25.45
N ILE A 17 -15.37 -30.91 -25.86
CA ILE A 17 -14.19 -31.10 -24.99
C ILE A 17 -13.22 -29.90 -25.05
N ALA A 18 -13.22 -29.12 -26.14
CA ALA A 18 -12.37 -27.94 -26.25
C ALA A 18 -12.83 -26.75 -25.38
N ALA A 19 -14.09 -26.72 -24.97
CA ALA A 19 -14.63 -25.63 -24.16
C ALA A 19 -14.25 -25.71 -22.67
N LEU A 20 -13.79 -26.88 -22.19
CA LEU A 20 -13.54 -27.09 -20.76
C LEU A 20 -12.10 -26.77 -20.33
N LEU A 21 -11.15 -26.68 -21.28
CA LEU A 21 -9.75 -26.31 -20.99
C LEU A 21 -9.47 -24.80 -21.14
N ALA A 22 -10.35 -24.03 -21.79
CA ALA A 22 -10.13 -22.60 -21.99
C ALA A 22 -10.52 -21.72 -20.78
N VAL A 23 -11.31 -22.24 -19.83
CA VAL A 23 -11.78 -21.45 -18.68
C VAL A 23 -10.79 -21.44 -17.51
N PHE A 24 -9.85 -22.38 -17.43
CA PHE A 24 -8.93 -22.46 -16.29
C PHE A 24 -7.67 -21.57 -16.41
N VAL A 25 -7.38 -20.99 -17.59
CA VAL A 25 -6.20 -20.13 -17.82
C VAL A 25 -6.56 -18.63 -17.77
N MET A 26 -7.68 -18.28 -17.13
CA MET A 26 -8.04 -16.88 -16.91
C MET A 26 -8.45 -16.66 -15.46
N ALA A 27 -7.65 -17.16 -14.53
CA ALA A 27 -7.60 -16.50 -13.24
C ALA A 27 -7.10 -15.07 -13.51
N PRO A 28 -7.87 -14.01 -13.23
CA PRO A 28 -7.32 -12.68 -13.28
C PRO A 28 -6.12 -12.69 -12.34
N LEU A 29 -4.95 -12.35 -12.86
CA LEU A 29 -3.86 -11.87 -12.05
C LEU A 29 -4.41 -10.61 -11.38
N SER A 30 -5.06 -10.77 -10.23
CA SER A 30 -5.41 -9.66 -9.36
C SER A 30 -4.07 -9.06 -8.98
N LEU A 31 -3.67 -8.04 -9.74
CA LEU A 31 -2.69 -7.07 -9.33
C LEU A 31 -3.24 -6.54 -8.00
N VAL A 32 -2.74 -7.07 -6.89
CA VAL A 32 -2.93 -6.43 -5.60
C VAL A 32 -2.20 -5.09 -5.76
N ALA A 33 -2.96 -4.03 -6.05
CA ALA A 33 -2.48 -2.69 -5.81
C ALA A 33 -2.25 -2.63 -4.31
N GLU A 34 -0.99 -2.72 -3.89
CA GLU A 34 -0.65 -2.23 -2.56
C GLU A 34 -1.11 -0.79 -2.53
N GLU A 35 -2.17 -0.50 -1.78
CA GLU A 35 -2.40 0.81 -1.21
C GLU A 35 -1.21 1.07 -0.27
N ARG A 36 -0.05 1.39 -0.85
CA ARG A 36 1.05 1.96 -0.10
C ARG A 36 0.49 3.26 0.42
N GLY A 37 0.34 3.35 1.75
CA GLY A 37 -0.15 4.55 2.39
C GLY A 37 0.60 5.75 1.83
N GLU A 38 -0.10 6.86 1.63
CA GLU A 38 0.48 8.05 1.03
C GLU A 38 1.62 8.54 1.92
N ASP A 39 2.86 8.33 1.45
CA ASP A 39 4.08 8.82 2.10
C ASP A 39 4.25 10.30 1.71
N ASP A 40 4.14 11.20 2.68
CA ASP A 40 4.34 12.64 2.52
C ASP A 40 5.53 13.13 3.35
N ILE A 41 6.26 14.11 2.83
CA ILE A 41 7.38 14.74 3.53
C ILE A 41 7.16 16.25 3.56
N GLN A 42 6.93 16.78 4.74
CA GLN A 42 6.82 18.23 4.95
C GLN A 42 8.15 18.79 5.42
N ILE A 43 8.63 19.85 4.75
CA ILE A 43 9.88 20.53 5.07
C ILE A 43 9.56 21.85 5.74
N VAL A 44 10.04 22.02 6.96
CA VAL A 44 9.92 23.25 7.72
C VAL A 44 11.32 23.87 7.87
N GLU A 45 11.52 25.00 7.20
CA GLU A 45 12.76 25.78 7.31
C GLU A 45 12.71 26.70 8.53
N GLY A 46 13.73 26.62 9.37
CA GLY A 46 13.93 27.51 10.52
C GLY A 46 15.33 28.11 10.51
N GLU A 47 15.51 29.18 11.28
CA GLU A 47 16.76 29.97 11.33
C GLU A 47 18.00 29.13 11.71
N ASN A 48 17.82 28.15 12.60
CA ASN A 48 18.90 27.36 13.18
C ASN A 48 18.86 25.87 12.82
N ARG A 49 17.81 25.43 12.11
CA ARG A 49 17.62 24.03 11.73
C ARG A 49 16.60 23.89 10.60
N THR A 50 16.72 22.81 9.85
CA THR A 50 15.67 22.32 8.94
C THR A 50 15.02 21.09 9.56
N ILE A 51 13.70 21.01 9.50
CA ILE A 51 12.91 19.89 10.01
C ILE A 51 12.24 19.19 8.83
N TYR A 52 12.30 17.86 8.79
CA TYR A 52 11.55 17.03 7.87
C TYR A 52 10.56 16.19 8.68
N GLU A 53 9.29 16.32 8.35
CA GLU A 53 8.19 15.56 8.94
C GLU A 53 7.78 14.47 7.97
N TYR A 54 7.97 13.21 8.35
CA TYR A 54 7.55 12.06 7.56
C TYR A 54 6.15 11.65 7.99
N ARG A 55 5.24 11.61 7.03
CA ARG A 55 3.83 11.30 7.24
C ARG A 55 3.42 10.11 6.40
N GLN A 56 2.57 9.27 6.97
CA GLN A 56 1.96 8.13 6.29
C GLN A 56 0.46 8.22 6.48
N ASN A 57 -0.29 8.35 5.38
CA ASN A 57 -1.74 8.57 5.44
C ASN A 57 -2.12 9.77 6.34
N GLY A 58 -1.33 10.84 6.30
CA GLY A 58 -1.52 12.03 7.14
C GLY A 58 -1.00 11.92 8.59
N ILE A 59 -0.62 10.73 9.04
CA ILE A 59 -0.11 10.50 10.40
C ILE A 59 1.40 10.72 10.44
N LEU A 60 1.88 11.58 11.35
CA LEU A 60 3.31 11.81 11.57
C LEU A 60 3.97 10.59 12.22
N THR A 61 4.90 9.97 11.49
CA THR A 61 5.61 8.76 11.92
C THR A 61 7.01 9.05 12.44
N MET A 62 7.71 9.99 11.82
CA MET A 62 9.10 10.30 12.13
C MET A 62 9.40 11.76 11.85
N ILE A 63 10.34 12.32 12.61
CA ILE A 63 10.87 13.66 12.38
C ILE A 63 12.39 13.55 12.20
N LYS A 64 12.93 14.19 11.16
CA LYS A 64 14.38 14.40 11.03
C LYS A 64 14.69 15.86 11.28
N VAL A 65 15.65 16.10 12.16
CA VAL A 65 16.16 17.44 12.44
C VAL A 65 17.57 17.56 11.87
N VAL A 66 17.80 18.58 11.05
CA VAL A 66 19.10 18.96 10.51
C VAL A 66 19.49 20.31 11.12
N PRO A 67 20.27 20.33 12.21
CA PRO A 67 20.71 21.59 12.80
C PRO A 67 21.78 22.26 11.92
N LYS A 68 21.84 23.60 11.95
CA LYS A 68 22.88 24.38 11.24
C LYS A 68 24.29 24.06 11.73
N ARG A 69 24.41 23.65 13.00
CA ARG A 69 25.65 23.20 13.63
C ARG A 69 25.37 21.93 14.44
N GLY A 70 26.14 20.88 14.24
CA GLY A 70 25.95 19.59 14.88
C GLY A 70 25.52 18.51 13.89
N ARG A 71 25.22 17.31 14.39
CA ARG A 71 24.80 16.19 13.55
C ARG A 71 23.28 16.16 13.41
N PRO A 72 22.75 15.78 12.23
CA PRO A 72 21.35 15.46 12.09
C PRO A 72 20.95 14.32 13.03
N TYR A 73 19.69 14.33 13.46
CA TYR A 73 19.13 13.28 14.29
C TYR A 73 17.67 13.02 13.92
N TYR A 74 17.21 11.81 14.22
CA TYR A 74 15.82 11.43 14.02
C TYR A 74 15.10 11.39 15.36
N MET A 75 13.80 11.61 15.32
CA MET A 75 12.90 11.49 16.44
C MET A 75 11.74 10.58 16.03
N VAL A 76 11.39 9.65 16.92
CA VAL A 76 10.23 8.74 16.76
C VAL A 76 9.35 8.76 18.01
N PRO A 77 8.05 8.42 17.93
CA PRO A 77 7.18 8.32 19.10
C PRO A 77 7.74 7.33 20.13
N ALA A 78 7.79 7.74 21.40
CA ALA A 78 8.37 6.92 22.49
C ALA A 78 7.55 5.66 22.80
N ASP A 79 6.24 5.71 22.54
CA ASP A 79 5.30 4.59 22.68
C ASP A 79 5.32 3.66 21.45
N GLY A 80 6.09 3.98 20.42
CA GLY A 80 6.25 3.18 19.21
C GLY A 80 5.07 3.22 18.25
N ALA A 81 4.06 4.06 18.50
CA ALA A 81 2.86 4.13 17.68
C ALA A 81 2.60 5.56 17.16
N PRO A 82 2.41 5.74 15.85
CA PRO A 82 2.20 7.05 15.25
C PRO A 82 0.74 7.47 15.45
N HIS A 83 0.52 8.59 16.14
CA HIS A 83 -0.82 9.06 16.50
C HIS A 83 -1.03 10.57 16.24
N TYR A 84 -0.06 11.26 15.62
CA TYR A 84 -0.07 12.72 15.55
C TYR A 84 -0.44 13.21 14.15
N GLU A 85 -1.63 13.78 14.01
CA GLU A 85 -2.11 14.36 12.74
C GLU A 85 -1.59 15.78 12.51
N SER A 86 -1.34 16.56 13.58
CA SER A 86 -0.80 17.93 13.47
C SER A 86 0.13 18.29 14.63
N LEU A 87 1.19 19.07 14.32
CA LEU A 87 2.10 19.66 15.29
C LEU A 87 1.61 21.03 15.83
N ASP A 88 0.64 21.67 15.17
CA ASP A 88 0.20 23.05 15.48
C ASP A 88 -0.40 23.19 16.89
N HIS A 89 -0.97 22.12 17.45
CA HIS A 89 -1.70 22.20 18.72
C HIS A 89 -0.84 21.99 19.96
N LYS A 90 0.44 21.64 19.82
CA LYS A 90 1.27 21.29 20.98
C LYS A 90 2.69 21.76 20.78
N ARG A 91 2.91 23.01 21.21
CA ARG A 91 4.21 23.60 21.57
C ARG A 91 5.03 22.74 22.57
N GLN A 92 4.45 21.64 23.07
CA GLN A 92 4.92 20.75 24.12
C GLN A 92 4.93 19.26 23.67
N LEU A 93 5.08 18.97 22.37
CA LEU A 93 5.17 17.60 21.83
C LEU A 93 6.51 16.91 22.05
N TYR A 94 7.59 17.67 22.25
CA TYR A 94 8.95 17.11 22.36
C TYR A 94 9.21 16.10 23.50
N PRO A 95 8.53 16.07 24.67
CA PRO A 95 8.85 15.09 25.72
C PRO A 95 8.39 13.65 25.43
N GLN A 96 7.61 13.41 24.36
CA GLN A 96 7.12 12.06 24.00
C GLN A 96 7.87 11.43 22.83
N TRP A 97 9.01 11.99 22.41
CA TRP A 97 9.77 11.51 21.26
C TRP A 97 11.20 11.18 21.66
N VAL A 98 11.71 10.05 21.16
CA VAL A 98 13.06 9.56 21.48
C VAL A 98 14.00 9.88 20.32
N ILE A 99 15.20 10.37 20.64
CA ILE A 99 16.27 10.57 19.66
C ILE A 99 16.81 9.21 19.22
N VAL A 100 16.85 8.98 17.92
CA VAL A 100 17.49 7.81 17.32
C VAL A 100 18.69 8.27 16.51
N GLU A 101 19.86 7.79 16.90
CA GLU A 101 21.11 7.89 16.13
C GLU A 101 21.32 6.52 15.44
N PHE A 102 21.56 6.52 14.13
CA PHE A 102 21.88 5.33 13.34
C PHE A 102 23.32 5.41 12.83
#